data_AF-A0A6C0G3D5-F1
#
_entry.id   AF-A0A6C0G3D5-F1
#
_cell.length_a   1.000
_cell.length_b   1.000
_cell.length_c   1.000
_cell.angle_alpha   90.00
_cell.angle_beta   90.00
_cell.angle_gamma   90.00
#
_symmetry.space_group_name_H-M   'P 1'
#
loop_
_entity.id
_entity.type
_entity.pdbx_description
1 polymer ?
#
loop_
_entity_poly.entity_id
_entity_poly.type
_entity_poly.pdbx_seq_one_letter_code
_entity_poly.pdbx_strand_id
1 'polypeptide(L)'
;MTKLLKNKTAAVLVFAMIVSVFMPIIAFAATINAKFDSSTNTITGSVYLTDEEYGALNGNTITIGVYHEDGTYSTVTATYSGKDGIFNFDPITITENTYLGYPDDSSVVTDLYTYTAPVYGGGGYFPPANVINADGTVNRDALINLFNANADATIHSTSDVVLLPADALIKGKSLTIVLEDGTSITLPIAALKLEELAKSLGVELKDLVIRVELKKVTGDAADKIGAAATAVGGKQVAPAVDFKVVAVAGDKEQAITTFGQYVSRTIPLNEVAADTSGLVGVLYNPVTGEFSFVPTTFATENDKTMATLKRNGNSIYTVIQAKAVSFADLAGNWAQKDVEALASKLIVKGTSATKFEPKRNITRAEFAALVVRALGLEVSGTTSKFKDVASDKWYAATIATAVNAGLITGYEDGTFKPNANITRKELAAIVTRAITFAGKDVTLTDEQISAALANFKDAGSLGWAKGEVAVAVSEGIVNGQTATTVAGNANANRAEAATMIARFLGNVGFVK
;
A
#
# COMPACT_ATOMS: atom_id res chain seq x y z
N MET A 1 -51.34 -32.25 -19.62
CA MET A 1 -52.18 -31.13 -19.11
C MET A 1 -51.54 -30.33 -17.97
N THR A 2 -50.51 -30.84 -17.30
CA THR A 2 -49.85 -30.18 -16.14
C THR A 2 -48.74 -29.18 -16.50
N LYS A 3 -48.28 -29.13 -17.76
CA LYS A 3 -47.27 -28.17 -18.25
C LYS A 3 -47.88 -26.87 -18.80
N LEU A 4 -49.19 -26.84 -19.10
CA LEU A 4 -49.89 -25.65 -19.57
C LEU A 4 -50.46 -24.77 -18.44
N LEU A 5 -50.67 -25.34 -17.24
CA LEU A 5 -51.11 -24.55 -16.08
C LEU A 5 -49.96 -23.82 -15.38
N LYS A 6 -48.71 -24.33 -15.42
CA LYS A 6 -47.56 -23.65 -14.80
C LYS A 6 -47.11 -22.37 -15.51
N ASN A 7 -47.35 -22.24 -16.81
CA ASN A 7 -47.01 -21.01 -17.56
C ASN A 7 -48.06 -19.90 -17.43
N LYS A 8 -49.30 -20.21 -17.02
CA LYS A 8 -50.33 -19.18 -16.80
C LYS A 8 -50.29 -18.59 -15.38
N THR A 9 -49.81 -19.33 -14.38
CA THR A 9 -49.61 -18.76 -13.03
C THR A 9 -48.35 -17.88 -12.96
N ALA A 10 -47.30 -18.21 -13.72
CA ALA A 10 -46.11 -17.36 -13.83
C ALA A 10 -46.37 -16.06 -14.61
N ALA A 11 -47.21 -16.10 -15.66
CA ALA A 11 -47.59 -14.90 -16.40
C ALA A 11 -48.53 -13.97 -15.59
N VAL A 12 -49.40 -14.51 -14.74
CA VAL A 12 -50.28 -13.69 -13.87
C VAL A 12 -49.50 -13.08 -12.69
N LEU A 13 -48.45 -13.74 -12.17
CA LEU A 13 -47.54 -13.15 -11.17
C LEU A 13 -46.61 -12.08 -11.77
N VAL A 14 -46.15 -12.28 -13.02
CA VAL A 14 -45.34 -11.26 -13.74
C VAL A 14 -46.22 -10.09 -14.20
N PHE A 15 -47.49 -10.30 -14.52
CA PHE A 15 -48.42 -9.20 -14.82
C PHE A 15 -48.91 -8.48 -13.55
N ALA A 16 -49.01 -9.16 -12.40
CA ALA A 16 -49.27 -8.52 -11.10
C ALA A 16 -48.05 -7.76 -10.55
N MET A 17 -46.82 -8.13 -10.91
CA MET A 17 -45.62 -7.34 -10.59
C MET A 17 -45.35 -6.20 -11.57
N ILE A 18 -45.89 -6.23 -12.79
CA ILE A 18 -45.73 -5.14 -13.78
C ILE A 18 -46.87 -4.10 -13.73
N VAL A 19 -47.99 -4.40 -13.06
CA VAL A 19 -49.09 -3.44 -12.85
C VAL A 19 -48.97 -2.66 -11.53
N SER A 20 -47.94 -2.92 -10.71
CA SER A 20 -47.59 -2.10 -9.54
C SER A 20 -46.75 -0.85 -9.90
N VAL A 21 -46.34 -0.67 -11.15
CA VAL A 21 -45.45 0.42 -11.60
C VAL A 21 -46.22 1.60 -12.23
N PHE A 22 -47.53 1.66 -12.05
CA PHE A 22 -48.35 2.80 -12.48
C PHE A 22 -49.38 3.26 -11.43
N MET A 23 -49.03 3.17 -10.14
CA MET A 23 -49.38 4.32 -9.29
C MET A 23 -48.36 5.41 -9.65
N PRO A 24 -48.78 6.67 -9.93
CA PRO A 24 -47.82 7.74 -10.05
C PRO A 24 -47.05 7.81 -8.73
N ILE A 25 -45.83 7.29 -8.73
CA ILE A 25 -44.86 7.54 -7.67
C ILE A 25 -44.49 9.00 -7.88
N ILE A 26 -45.18 9.86 -7.14
CA ILE A 26 -44.78 11.26 -7.04
C ILE A 26 -43.49 11.22 -6.23
N ALA A 27 -42.35 11.32 -6.92
CA ALA A 27 -41.08 11.57 -6.27
C ALA A 27 -41.17 12.96 -5.65
N PHE A 28 -41.55 13.02 -4.38
CA PHE A 28 -41.60 14.27 -3.63
C PHE A 28 -40.17 14.74 -3.39
N ALA A 29 -39.84 15.96 -3.80
CA ALA A 29 -38.59 16.62 -3.41
C ALA A 29 -38.75 17.26 -2.02
N ALA A 30 -39.50 16.59 -1.14
CA ALA A 30 -39.87 17.11 0.16
C ALA A 30 -38.65 17.08 1.08
N THR A 31 -38.27 18.23 1.58
CA THR A 31 -37.16 18.35 2.54
C THR A 31 -37.71 18.12 3.95
N ILE A 32 -37.18 17.12 4.65
CA ILE A 32 -37.42 16.96 6.09
C ILE A 32 -36.55 17.99 6.81
N ASN A 33 -37.19 18.91 7.54
CA ASN A 33 -36.51 19.89 8.39
C ASN A 33 -36.74 19.50 9.84
N ALA A 34 -35.76 18.81 10.43
CA ALA A 34 -35.84 18.31 11.79
C ALA A 34 -34.75 18.90 12.69
N LYS A 35 -35.12 19.09 13.95
CA LYS A 35 -34.30 19.67 15.00
C LYS A 35 -34.26 18.72 16.18
N PHE A 36 -33.04 18.47 16.66
CA PHE A 36 -32.80 17.70 17.86
C PHE A 36 -32.78 18.60 19.10
N ASP A 37 -33.54 18.21 20.13
CA ASP A 37 -33.46 18.78 21.48
C ASP A 37 -32.70 17.82 22.40
N SER A 38 -31.46 18.17 22.68
CA SER A 38 -30.56 17.38 23.52
C SER A 38 -30.94 17.36 25.01
N SER A 39 -31.85 18.23 25.46
CA SER A 39 -32.31 18.26 26.86
C SER A 39 -33.39 17.21 27.14
N THR A 40 -34.16 16.86 26.12
CA THR A 40 -35.26 15.90 26.19
C THR A 40 -35.01 14.63 25.38
N ASN A 41 -33.90 14.57 24.63
CA ASN A 41 -33.56 13.52 23.65
C ASN A 41 -34.69 13.29 22.64
N THR A 42 -35.30 14.38 22.16
CA THR A 42 -36.39 14.31 21.19
C THR A 42 -36.01 14.95 19.87
N ILE A 43 -36.40 14.33 18.77
CA ILE A 43 -36.37 14.92 17.44
C ILE A 43 -37.77 15.46 17.14
N THR A 44 -37.84 16.74 16.78
CA THR A 44 -39.07 17.37 16.30
C THR A 44 -38.81 17.94 14.92
N GLY A 45 -39.83 18.02 14.08
CA GLY A 45 -39.59 18.57 12.75
C GLY A 45 -40.84 18.68 11.90
N SER A 46 -40.59 19.12 10.68
CA SER A 46 -41.62 19.34 9.69
C SER A 46 -41.17 18.87 8.32
N VAL A 47 -42.15 18.53 7.49
CA VAL A 47 -42.00 18.23 6.07
C VAL A 47 -42.75 19.30 5.31
N TYR A 48 -42.08 19.93 4.34
CA TYR A 48 -42.72 20.89 3.45
C TYR A 48 -43.08 20.21 2.14
N LEU A 49 -44.31 20.42 1.69
CA LEU A 49 -44.79 20.08 0.35
C LEU A 49 -45.25 21.35 -0.36
N THR A 50 -44.98 21.44 -1.65
CA THR A 50 -45.57 22.45 -2.54
C THR A 50 -47.08 22.22 -2.71
N ASP A 51 -47.83 23.24 -3.15
CA ASP A 51 -49.28 23.12 -3.37
C ASP A 51 -49.65 22.00 -4.36
N GLU A 52 -48.79 21.75 -5.36
CA GLU A 52 -48.94 20.66 -6.33
C GLU A 52 -48.76 19.29 -5.68
N GLU A 53 -47.73 19.13 -4.83
CA GLU A 53 -47.46 17.91 -4.07
C GLU A 53 -48.54 17.65 -3.01
N TYR A 54 -49.02 18.69 -2.34
CA TYR A 54 -50.12 18.61 -1.39
C TYR A 54 -51.43 18.19 -2.06
N GLY A 55 -51.75 18.76 -3.23
CA GLY A 55 -52.91 18.37 -4.03
C GLY A 55 -52.85 16.89 -4.46
N ALA A 56 -51.64 16.37 -4.69
CA ALA A 56 -51.42 15.01 -5.15
C ALA A 56 -51.45 13.94 -4.04
N LEU A 57 -51.32 14.32 -2.76
CA LEU A 57 -51.48 13.42 -1.61
C LEU A 57 -52.88 12.79 -1.51
N ASN A 58 -53.91 13.45 -2.04
CA ASN A 58 -55.29 12.95 -2.13
C ASN A 58 -55.85 12.37 -0.80
N GLY A 59 -55.48 12.96 0.34
CA GLY A 59 -55.92 12.54 1.68
C GLY A 59 -55.06 11.46 2.35
N ASN A 60 -53.94 11.04 1.74
CA ASN A 60 -52.97 10.14 2.37
C ASN A 60 -52.11 10.85 3.44
N THR A 61 -51.65 10.09 4.43
CA THR A 61 -50.75 10.58 5.48
C THR A 61 -49.29 10.51 5.04
N ILE A 62 -48.47 11.49 5.45
CA ILE A 62 -47.02 11.44 5.23
C ILE A 62 -46.40 10.58 6.34
N THR A 63 -45.67 9.54 5.94
CA THR A 63 -44.95 8.67 6.87
C THR A 63 -43.44 8.89 6.72
N ILE A 64 -42.77 9.10 7.85
CA ILE A 64 -41.32 9.24 7.95
C ILE A 64 -40.78 7.97 8.58
N GLY A 65 -39.84 7.32 7.91
CA GLY A 65 -39.07 6.20 8.44
C GLY A 65 -38.07 6.68 9.50
N VAL A 66 -37.99 5.92 10.58
CA VAL A 66 -37.08 6.13 11.71
C VAL A 66 -36.21 4.89 11.80
N TYR A 67 -34.91 5.08 11.57
CA TYR A 67 -33.95 4.00 11.52
C TYR A 67 -32.99 4.13 12.70
N HIS A 68 -32.86 3.05 13.47
CA HIS A 68 -32.05 3.01 14.67
C HIS A 68 -30.73 2.29 14.43
N GLU A 69 -29.72 2.62 15.23
CA GLU A 69 -28.38 2.02 15.13
C GLU A 69 -28.39 0.51 15.43
N ASP A 70 -29.26 0.05 16.32
CA ASP A 70 -29.47 -1.39 16.59
C ASP A 70 -30.08 -2.18 15.41
N GLY A 71 -30.39 -1.50 14.29
CA GLY A 71 -30.96 -2.07 13.08
C GLY A 71 -32.49 -2.17 13.10
N THR A 72 -33.15 -1.65 14.13
CA THR A 72 -34.61 -1.59 14.18
C THR A 72 -35.17 -0.46 13.33
N TYR A 73 -36.40 -0.66 12.85
CA TYR A 73 -37.11 0.26 11.98
C TYR A 73 -38.48 0.57 12.55
N SER A 74 -38.81 1.85 12.62
CA SER A 74 -40.14 2.33 12.97
C SER A 74 -40.55 3.48 12.05
N THR A 75 -41.78 3.96 12.20
CA THR A 75 -42.30 5.06 11.39
C THR A 75 -43.05 6.07 12.25
N VAL A 76 -42.91 7.36 11.95
CA VAL A 76 -43.76 8.42 12.51
C VAL A 76 -44.63 9.03 11.41
N THR A 77 -45.86 9.40 11.75
CA THR A 77 -46.75 10.08 10.81
C THR A 77 -46.67 11.59 11.02
N ALA A 78 -46.53 12.35 9.93
CA ALA A 78 -46.60 13.80 9.94
C ALA A 78 -48.04 14.27 9.67
N THR A 79 -48.51 15.22 10.47
CA THR A 79 -49.86 15.77 10.43
C THR A 79 -49.86 17.18 9.86
N TYR A 80 -50.82 17.50 9.00
CA TYR A 80 -50.92 18.82 8.37
C TYR A 80 -51.07 19.92 9.42
N SER A 81 -50.20 20.92 9.36
CA SER A 81 -50.13 22.02 10.35
C SER A 81 -51.20 23.10 10.14
N GLY A 82 -51.99 23.01 9.07
CA GLY A 82 -53.02 23.99 8.72
C GLY A 82 -52.52 25.19 7.91
N LYS A 83 -51.24 25.22 7.52
CA LYS A 83 -50.62 26.31 6.73
C LYS A 83 -49.66 25.79 5.67
N ASP A 84 -49.69 26.42 4.50
CA ASP A 84 -48.63 26.45 3.49
C ASP A 84 -47.96 25.09 3.20
N GLY A 85 -48.71 23.99 3.11
CA GLY A 85 -48.15 22.67 2.78
C GLY A 85 -47.21 22.05 3.83
N ILE A 86 -47.18 22.59 5.05
CA ILE A 86 -46.30 22.11 6.13
C ILE A 86 -46.99 21.00 6.94
N PHE A 87 -46.30 19.88 7.15
CA PHE A 87 -46.71 18.77 8.01
C PHE A 87 -45.72 18.61 9.15
N ASN A 88 -46.20 18.60 10.40
CA ASN A 88 -45.37 18.39 11.58
C ASN A 88 -45.51 16.94 12.04
N PHE A 89 -44.41 16.29 12.40
CA PHE A 89 -44.46 14.98 13.05
C PHE A 89 -44.33 15.12 14.56
N ASP A 90 -44.98 14.20 15.28
CA ASP A 90 -44.91 14.15 16.73
C ASP A 90 -43.47 13.91 17.21
N PRO A 91 -43.07 14.45 18.38
CA PRO A 91 -41.71 14.29 18.89
C PRO A 91 -41.28 12.82 18.96
N ILE A 92 -40.14 12.50 18.35
CA ILE A 92 -39.54 11.17 18.37
C ILE A 92 -38.51 11.14 19.50
N THR A 93 -38.78 10.40 20.57
CA THR A 93 -37.77 10.16 21.61
C THR A 93 -36.75 9.15 21.11
N ILE A 94 -35.47 9.50 21.16
CA ILE A 94 -34.38 8.62 20.75
C ILE A 94 -33.55 8.17 21.96
N THR A 95 -33.16 6.90 21.97
CA THR A 95 -32.30 6.29 23.00
C THR A 95 -30.97 5.79 22.44
N GLU A 96 -30.76 5.99 21.14
CA GLU A 96 -29.61 5.58 20.35
C GLU A 96 -29.48 6.50 19.13
N ASN A 97 -28.45 6.33 18.30
CA ASN A 97 -28.30 7.15 17.11
C ASN A 97 -29.41 6.80 16.11
N THR A 98 -30.06 7.84 15.61
CA THR A 98 -31.25 7.70 14.76
C THR A 98 -31.12 8.60 13.55
N TYR A 99 -31.50 8.11 12.37
CA TYR A 99 -31.68 8.93 11.18
C TYR A 99 -33.12 8.84 10.66
N LEU A 100 -33.57 9.92 10.04
CA LEU A 100 -34.89 10.00 9.42
C LEU A 100 -34.75 9.88 7.91
N GLY A 101 -35.72 9.23 7.29
CA GLY A 101 -35.79 9.05 5.85
C GLY A 101 -37.20 8.70 5.39
N TYR A 102 -37.41 8.56 4.09
CA TYR A 102 -38.68 8.06 3.56
C TYR A 102 -38.65 6.53 3.48
N PRO A 103 -39.76 5.83 3.81
CA PRO A 103 -39.81 4.36 3.87
C PRO A 103 -39.32 3.61 2.61
N ASP A 104 -39.49 4.21 1.43
CA ASP A 104 -39.41 3.51 0.14
C ASP A 104 -38.39 4.08 -0.86
N ASP A 105 -37.45 4.97 -0.45
CA ASP A 105 -36.41 5.50 -1.35
C ASP A 105 -35.00 5.51 -0.72
N SER A 106 -34.04 4.93 -1.43
CA SER A 106 -32.62 4.78 -1.10
C SER A 106 -31.78 6.06 -1.25
N SER A 107 -32.35 7.27 -1.08
CA SER A 107 -31.61 8.49 -1.47
C SER A 107 -31.87 9.78 -0.70
N VAL A 108 -32.67 9.79 0.39
CA VAL A 108 -32.79 10.99 1.24
C VAL A 108 -32.61 10.62 2.70
N VAL A 109 -31.34 10.53 3.12
CA VAL A 109 -30.97 10.47 4.54
C VAL A 109 -30.84 11.91 5.02
N THR A 110 -31.66 12.33 5.98
CA THR A 110 -31.36 13.56 6.73
C THR A 110 -30.30 13.31 7.77
N ASP A 111 -29.66 14.40 8.23
CA ASP A 111 -28.63 14.43 9.27
C ASP A 111 -28.75 13.32 10.33
N LEU A 112 -27.61 12.69 10.67
CA LEU A 112 -27.55 11.71 11.75
C LEU A 112 -27.79 12.41 13.09
N TYR A 113 -28.87 12.04 13.79
CA TYR A 113 -29.18 12.56 15.12
C TYR A 113 -28.58 11.64 16.18
N THR A 114 -27.52 12.12 16.82
CA THR A 114 -26.76 11.32 17.78
C THR A 114 -27.39 11.36 19.16
N TYR A 115 -27.76 10.20 19.71
CA TYR A 115 -28.11 10.10 21.11
C TYR A 115 -26.85 10.23 21.96
N THR A 116 -26.86 11.20 22.87
CA THR A 116 -25.83 11.32 23.89
C THR A 116 -26.44 10.90 25.22
N ALA A 117 -26.05 9.72 25.73
CA ALA A 117 -26.42 9.34 27.10
C ALA A 117 -25.96 10.44 28.08
N PRO A 118 -26.72 10.77 29.13
CA PRO A 118 -26.28 11.77 30.11
C PRO A 118 -24.94 11.33 30.71
N VAL A 119 -23.88 12.03 30.32
CA VAL A 119 -22.52 11.77 30.80
C VAL A 119 -22.41 12.36 32.21
N TYR A 120 -22.50 11.51 33.23
CA TYR A 120 -21.93 11.84 34.54
C TYR A 120 -20.40 11.81 34.40
N GLY A 121 -19.84 12.97 34.06
CA GLY A 121 -18.44 13.34 34.31
C GLY A 121 -17.35 12.55 33.58
N GLY A 122 -16.80 13.17 32.53
CA GLY A 122 -15.36 13.10 32.24
C GLY A 122 -14.89 12.06 31.21
N GLY A 123 -14.49 12.56 30.04
CA GLY A 123 -13.49 11.93 29.16
C GLY A 123 -13.92 10.62 28.47
N GLY A 124 -14.75 10.72 27.43
CA GLY A 124 -15.16 9.57 26.61
C GLY A 124 -14.59 9.64 25.19
N TYR A 125 -13.76 8.66 24.87
CA TYR A 125 -13.28 8.29 23.54
C TYR A 125 -14.48 7.90 22.65
N PHE A 126 -14.63 8.52 21.46
CA PHE A 126 -15.64 8.13 20.47
C PHE A 126 -15.08 7.04 19.55
N PRO A 127 -15.70 5.84 19.45
CA PRO A 127 -15.43 4.95 18.32
C PRO A 127 -16.00 5.57 17.02
N PRO A 128 -15.30 5.53 15.88
CA PRO A 128 -15.82 6.06 14.64
C PRO A 128 -16.99 5.20 14.12
N ALA A 129 -18.01 5.86 13.55
CA ALA A 129 -18.96 5.22 12.63
C ALA A 129 -18.18 4.42 11.58
N ASN A 130 -18.73 3.28 11.11
CA ASN A 130 -18.05 2.39 10.16
C ASN A 130 -17.48 3.18 8.99
N VAL A 131 -16.14 3.33 8.97
CA VAL A 131 -15.45 4.12 7.94
C VAL A 131 -15.57 3.44 6.57
N ILE A 132 -15.73 2.12 6.57
CA ILE A 132 -15.84 1.29 5.37
C ILE A 132 -17.08 0.40 5.45
N ASN A 133 -17.77 0.31 4.33
CA ASN A 133 -18.93 -0.56 4.14
C ASN A 133 -18.47 -1.98 3.76
N ALA A 134 -19.38 -2.95 3.88
CA ALA A 134 -19.09 -4.36 3.58
C ALA A 134 -18.70 -4.60 2.10
N ASP A 135 -19.12 -3.74 1.19
CA ASP A 135 -18.75 -3.78 -0.23
C ASP A 135 -17.38 -3.13 -0.52
N GLY A 136 -16.70 -2.60 0.51
CA GLY A 136 -15.42 -1.93 0.41
C GLY A 136 -15.49 -0.44 0.06
N THR A 137 -16.68 0.14 -0.11
CA THR A 137 -16.82 1.59 -0.27
C THR A 137 -16.51 2.31 1.03
N VAL A 138 -15.73 3.39 0.96
CA VAL A 138 -15.36 4.18 2.14
C VAL A 138 -16.23 5.42 2.26
N ASN A 139 -16.81 5.62 3.44
CA ASN A 139 -17.56 6.83 3.76
C ASN A 139 -16.60 8.02 3.81
N ARG A 140 -16.85 8.99 2.92
CA ARG A 140 -16.01 10.16 2.70
C ARG A 140 -15.80 11.00 3.97
N ASP A 141 -16.87 11.33 4.68
CA ASP A 141 -16.81 12.24 5.83
C ASP A 141 -16.23 11.53 7.06
N ALA A 142 -16.52 10.23 7.23
CA ALA A 142 -15.89 9.40 8.24
C ALA A 142 -14.35 9.32 8.04
N LEU A 143 -13.90 9.18 6.79
CA LEU A 143 -12.48 9.18 6.45
C LEU A 143 -11.82 10.56 6.71
N ILE A 144 -12.50 11.66 6.39
CA ILE A 144 -12.02 13.02 6.72
C ILE A 144 -11.88 13.19 8.24
N ASN A 145 -12.88 12.75 9.01
CA ASN A 145 -12.86 12.81 10.46
C ASN A 145 -11.74 11.95 11.05
N LEU A 146 -11.51 10.76 10.48
CA LEU A 146 -10.40 9.90 10.85
C LEU A 146 -9.05 10.60 10.65
N PHE A 147 -8.83 11.28 9.52
CA PHE A 147 -7.58 12.03 9.29
C PHE A 147 -7.46 13.29 10.15
N ASN A 148 -8.56 13.93 10.49
CA ASN A 148 -8.54 15.05 11.44
C ASN A 148 -8.10 14.59 12.84
N ALA A 149 -8.42 13.34 13.23
CA ALA A 149 -8.02 12.75 14.50
C ALA A 149 -6.58 12.19 14.47
N ASN A 150 -6.19 11.56 13.36
CA ASN A 150 -4.87 10.95 13.18
C ASN A 150 -4.42 11.00 11.71
N ALA A 151 -3.33 11.73 11.44
CA ALA A 151 -2.76 11.84 10.10
C ALA A 151 -2.22 10.50 9.55
N ASP A 152 -1.83 9.57 10.42
CA ASP A 152 -1.40 8.20 10.09
C ASP A 152 -2.52 7.23 10.48
N ALA A 153 -3.55 7.16 9.64
CA ALA A 153 -4.81 6.47 9.92
C ALA A 153 -4.78 4.97 9.56
N THR A 154 -5.64 4.18 10.21
CA THR A 154 -5.87 2.76 9.88
C THR A 154 -7.36 2.49 9.73
N ILE A 155 -7.73 1.74 8.69
CA ILE A 155 -9.09 1.21 8.47
C ILE A 155 -9.04 -0.31 8.31
N HIS A 156 -10.09 -0.99 8.78
CA HIS A 156 -10.24 -2.43 8.68
C HIS A 156 -11.34 -2.78 7.69
N SER A 157 -11.07 -3.62 6.69
CA SER A 157 -12.02 -4.02 5.65
C SER A 157 -12.29 -5.51 5.64
N THR A 158 -13.53 -5.89 5.32
CA THR A 158 -13.92 -7.26 5.00
C THR A 158 -13.85 -7.55 3.50
N SER A 159 -13.74 -6.51 2.66
CA SER A 159 -13.60 -6.61 1.21
C SER A 159 -12.13 -6.55 0.80
N ASP A 160 -11.73 -7.36 -0.18
CA ASP A 160 -10.38 -7.30 -0.77
C ASP A 160 -10.24 -6.18 -1.82
N VAL A 161 -11.31 -5.43 -2.06
CA VAL A 161 -11.34 -4.22 -2.88
C VAL A 161 -11.87 -3.06 -2.04
N VAL A 162 -11.06 -2.02 -1.86
CA VAL A 162 -11.41 -0.82 -1.11
C VAL A 162 -11.46 0.39 -2.04
N LEU A 163 -12.54 1.16 -1.97
CA LEU A 163 -12.79 2.33 -2.80
C LEU A 163 -12.68 3.60 -1.96
N LEU A 164 -11.60 4.35 -2.14
CA LEU A 164 -11.29 5.55 -1.37
C LEU A 164 -11.66 6.81 -2.16
N PRO A 165 -12.54 7.68 -1.65
CA PRO A 165 -12.76 9.01 -2.24
C PRO A 165 -11.47 9.83 -2.14
N ALA A 166 -10.91 10.26 -3.28
CA ALA A 166 -9.56 10.82 -3.33
C ALA A 166 -9.46 12.17 -2.60
N ASP A 167 -10.51 12.99 -2.66
CA ASP A 167 -10.56 14.28 -1.98
C ASP A 167 -10.58 14.17 -0.45
N ALA A 168 -11.08 13.07 0.11
CA ALA A 168 -11.01 12.78 1.54
C ALA A 168 -9.59 12.42 2.02
N LEU A 169 -8.71 11.98 1.11
CA LEU A 169 -7.36 11.57 1.46
C LEU A 169 -6.42 12.75 1.73
N ILE A 170 -6.69 13.94 1.18
CA ILE A 170 -5.73 15.06 1.08
C ILE A 170 -5.15 15.55 2.42
N LYS A 171 -5.85 15.31 3.53
CA LYS A 171 -5.40 15.68 4.88
C LYS A 171 -4.54 14.60 5.55
N GLY A 172 -4.58 13.38 5.01
CA GLY A 172 -3.84 12.24 5.51
C GLY A 172 -2.37 12.29 5.13
N LYS A 173 -1.52 11.83 6.05
CA LYS A 173 -0.12 11.52 5.77
C LYS A 173 0.02 10.09 5.26
N SER A 174 -0.60 9.13 5.95
CA SER A 174 -0.66 7.74 5.51
C SER A 174 -1.99 7.07 5.89
N LEU A 175 -2.39 6.08 5.09
CA LEU A 175 -3.55 5.23 5.35
C LEU A 175 -3.15 3.76 5.30
N THR A 176 -3.40 3.03 6.38
CA THR A 176 -3.26 1.58 6.43
C THR A 176 -4.61 0.92 6.26
N ILE A 177 -4.74 0.03 5.28
CA ILE A 177 -5.93 -0.79 5.06
C ILE A 177 -5.59 -2.21 5.49
N VAL A 178 -6.35 -2.77 6.44
CA VAL A 178 -6.12 -4.09 7.03
C VAL A 178 -7.32 -4.99 6.76
N LEU A 179 -7.09 -6.16 6.17
CA LEU A 179 -8.10 -7.20 6.01
C LEU A 179 -8.22 -8.06 7.26
N GLU A 180 -9.33 -8.80 7.41
CA GLU A 180 -9.59 -9.68 8.54
C GLU A 180 -8.49 -10.73 8.79
N ASP A 181 -7.85 -11.22 7.72
CA ASP A 181 -6.78 -12.22 7.85
C ASP A 181 -5.44 -11.64 8.35
N GLY A 182 -5.32 -10.30 8.36
CA GLY A 182 -4.13 -9.53 8.73
C GLY A 182 -3.36 -9.00 7.53
N THR A 183 -3.75 -9.32 6.29
CA THR A 183 -3.15 -8.76 5.08
C THR A 183 -3.40 -7.26 5.04
N SER A 184 -2.38 -6.46 4.76
CA SER A 184 -2.54 -5.00 4.77
C SER A 184 -1.66 -4.27 3.77
N ILE A 185 -2.02 -3.03 3.48
CA ILE A 185 -1.20 -2.08 2.73
C ILE A 185 -1.21 -0.72 3.42
N THR A 186 -0.04 -0.10 3.57
CA THR A 186 0.10 1.27 4.09
C THR A 186 0.49 2.20 2.95
N LEU A 187 -0.45 3.04 2.55
CA LEU A 187 -0.30 4.02 1.48
C LEU A 187 0.14 5.38 2.04
N PRO A 188 1.34 5.87 1.69
CA PRO A 188 1.67 7.27 1.89
C PRO A 188 0.86 8.11 0.92
N ILE A 189 -0.02 8.99 1.43
CA ILE A 189 -0.99 9.70 0.57
C ILE A 189 -0.28 10.58 -0.46
N ALA A 190 0.80 11.25 -0.06
CA ALA A 190 1.60 12.09 -0.97
C ALA A 190 2.18 11.31 -2.18
N ALA A 191 2.44 10.01 -2.03
CA ALA A 191 2.96 9.17 -3.11
C ALA A 191 1.93 8.88 -4.20
N LEU A 192 0.64 9.06 -3.91
CA LEU A 192 -0.43 8.85 -4.88
C LEU A 192 -0.51 9.98 -5.89
N LYS A 193 0.00 11.18 -5.57
CA LYS A 193 -0.02 12.35 -6.45
C LYS A 193 -1.42 12.64 -7.02
N LEU A 194 -2.42 12.67 -6.14
CA LEU A 194 -3.84 12.67 -6.48
C LEU A 194 -4.23 13.79 -7.46
N GLU A 195 -3.66 14.98 -7.31
CA GLU A 195 -3.87 16.12 -8.22
C GLU A 195 -3.34 15.86 -9.65
N GLU A 196 -2.21 15.17 -9.78
CA GLU A 196 -1.66 14.79 -11.09
C GLU A 196 -2.56 13.74 -11.75
N LEU A 197 -3.10 12.80 -10.96
CA LEU A 197 -4.03 11.76 -11.44
C LEU A 197 -5.38 12.34 -11.87
N ALA A 198 -5.95 13.27 -11.09
CA ALA A 198 -7.20 13.94 -11.45
C ALA A 198 -7.04 14.70 -12.78
N LYS A 199 -5.92 15.43 -12.93
CA LYS A 199 -5.58 16.15 -14.17
C LYS A 199 -5.37 15.21 -15.36
N SER A 200 -4.66 14.08 -15.19
CA SER A 200 -4.42 13.13 -16.28
C SER A 200 -5.70 12.45 -16.76
N LEU A 201 -6.65 12.22 -15.86
CA LEU A 201 -7.97 11.68 -16.19
C LEU A 201 -8.97 12.74 -16.65
N GLY A 202 -8.65 14.03 -16.49
CA GLY A 202 -9.49 15.16 -16.88
C GLY A 202 -10.75 15.28 -16.03
N VAL A 203 -10.63 15.10 -14.72
CA VAL A 203 -11.72 15.17 -13.74
C VAL A 203 -11.33 16.05 -12.54
N GLU A 204 -12.30 16.45 -11.73
CA GLU A 204 -12.03 17.08 -10.44
C GLU A 204 -11.67 16.03 -9.39
N LEU A 205 -10.93 16.44 -8.35
CA LEU A 205 -10.48 15.52 -7.30
C LEU A 205 -11.64 14.83 -6.55
N LYS A 206 -12.78 15.51 -6.41
CA LYS A 206 -13.99 14.95 -5.77
C LYS A 206 -14.62 13.80 -6.56
N ASP A 207 -14.36 13.74 -7.87
CA ASP A 207 -14.89 12.70 -8.77
C ASP A 207 -13.89 11.54 -8.95
N LEU A 208 -12.71 11.64 -8.32
CA LEU A 208 -11.65 10.64 -8.37
C LEU A 208 -11.79 9.66 -7.19
N VAL A 209 -11.73 8.37 -7.50
CA VAL A 209 -11.70 7.28 -6.52
C VAL A 209 -10.39 6.52 -6.65
N ILE A 210 -9.73 6.25 -5.53
CA ILE A 210 -8.57 5.35 -5.48
C ILE A 210 -9.07 3.96 -5.11
N ARG A 211 -9.08 3.04 -6.09
CA ARG A 211 -9.36 1.62 -5.90
C ARG A 211 -8.10 0.90 -5.47
N VAL A 212 -8.13 0.31 -4.28
CA VAL A 212 -7.05 -0.49 -3.71
C VAL A 212 -7.50 -1.94 -3.67
N GLU A 213 -6.73 -2.83 -4.29
CA GLU A 213 -7.03 -4.26 -4.37
C GLU A 213 -5.93 -5.04 -3.63
N LEU A 214 -6.34 -5.94 -2.73
CA LEU A 214 -5.49 -6.82 -1.91
C LEU A 214 -5.93 -8.28 -2.14
N LYS A 215 -6.01 -8.70 -3.41
CA LYS A 215 -6.68 -9.93 -3.82
C LYS A 215 -5.79 -11.15 -3.60
N LYS A 216 -6.28 -12.12 -2.86
CA LYS A 216 -5.59 -13.43 -2.75
C LYS A 216 -5.60 -14.14 -4.10
N VAL A 217 -4.43 -14.57 -4.55
CA VAL A 217 -4.28 -15.32 -5.81
C VAL A 217 -4.75 -16.76 -5.60
N THR A 218 -5.59 -17.26 -6.51
CA THR A 218 -6.18 -18.60 -6.48
C THR A 218 -6.13 -19.29 -7.86
N GLY A 219 -6.48 -20.58 -7.92
CA GLY A 219 -6.50 -21.36 -9.17
C GLY A 219 -5.13 -21.54 -9.82
N ASP A 220 -5.11 -21.67 -11.15
CA ASP A 220 -3.90 -21.92 -11.96
C ASP A 220 -2.76 -20.93 -11.68
N ALA A 221 -3.08 -19.67 -11.37
CA ALA A 221 -2.07 -18.67 -11.04
C ALA A 221 -1.36 -18.98 -9.72
N ALA A 222 -2.10 -19.45 -8.71
CA ALA A 222 -1.52 -19.87 -7.43
C ALA A 222 -0.63 -21.11 -7.61
N ASP A 223 -1.04 -22.06 -8.44
CA ASP A 223 -0.26 -23.27 -8.74
C ASP A 223 1.08 -22.91 -9.41
N LYS A 224 1.07 -21.96 -10.35
CA LYS A 224 2.30 -21.47 -10.99
C LYS A 224 3.25 -20.79 -10.00
N ILE A 225 2.72 -20.06 -9.01
CA ILE A 225 3.52 -19.43 -7.95
C ILE A 225 4.15 -20.50 -7.05
N GLY A 226 3.39 -21.53 -6.68
CA GLY A 226 3.91 -22.68 -5.93
C GLY A 226 5.00 -23.44 -6.71
N ALA A 227 4.82 -23.62 -8.01
CA ALA A 227 5.82 -24.21 -8.90
C ALA A 227 7.08 -23.34 -9.00
N ALA A 228 6.95 -22.01 -9.07
CA ALA A 228 8.08 -21.09 -9.06
C ALA A 228 8.89 -21.17 -7.76
N ALA A 229 8.23 -21.36 -6.61
CA ALA A 229 8.90 -21.59 -5.33
C ALA A 229 9.74 -22.87 -5.36
N THR A 230 9.17 -23.94 -5.92
CA THR A 230 9.87 -25.22 -6.09
C THR A 230 11.04 -25.09 -7.07
N ALA A 231 10.89 -24.31 -8.14
CA ALA A 231 11.93 -24.09 -9.16
C ALA A 231 13.17 -23.38 -8.61
N VAL A 232 13.00 -22.47 -7.65
CA VAL A 232 14.13 -21.86 -6.91
C VAL A 232 14.59 -22.70 -5.71
N GLY A 233 14.07 -23.91 -5.57
CA GLY A 233 14.40 -24.86 -4.50
C GLY A 233 13.77 -24.55 -3.15
N GLY A 234 12.88 -23.55 -3.05
CA GLY A 234 12.21 -23.14 -1.83
C GLY A 234 10.82 -23.73 -1.65
N LYS A 235 10.14 -23.31 -0.57
CA LYS A 235 8.74 -23.64 -0.27
C LYS A 235 7.96 -22.34 -0.05
N GLN A 236 6.79 -22.20 -0.65
CA GLN A 236 5.89 -21.08 -0.35
C GLN A 236 5.30 -21.24 1.08
N VAL A 237 5.38 -20.19 1.89
CA VAL A 237 4.97 -20.21 3.31
C VAL A 237 3.98 -19.09 3.69
N ALA A 238 3.56 -18.28 2.73
CA ALA A 238 2.48 -17.31 2.86
C ALA A 238 1.56 -17.37 1.63
N PRO A 239 0.30 -16.92 1.71
CA PRO A 239 -0.54 -16.77 0.53
C PRO A 239 0.09 -15.78 -0.45
N ALA A 240 -0.16 -15.99 -1.73
CA ALA A 240 0.16 -15.00 -2.74
C ALA A 240 -0.97 -13.97 -2.81
N VAL A 241 -0.63 -12.69 -2.79
CA VAL A 241 -1.60 -11.58 -2.83
C VAL A 241 -1.22 -10.63 -3.96
N ASP A 242 -2.17 -10.33 -4.84
CA ASP A 242 -2.07 -9.31 -5.87
C ASP A 242 -2.45 -7.95 -5.30
N PHE A 243 -1.46 -7.07 -5.15
CA PHE A 243 -1.66 -5.72 -4.67
C PHE A 243 -1.70 -4.75 -5.86
N LYS A 244 -2.84 -4.08 -6.03
CA LYS A 244 -3.04 -3.12 -7.11
C LYS A 244 -3.66 -1.83 -6.58
N VAL A 245 -3.15 -0.69 -7.06
CA VAL A 245 -3.74 0.62 -6.79
C VAL A 245 -4.05 1.30 -8.12
N VAL A 246 -5.30 1.73 -8.28
CA VAL A 246 -5.83 2.29 -9.52
C VAL A 246 -6.60 3.57 -9.20
N ALA A 247 -6.32 4.64 -9.93
CA ALA A 247 -7.17 5.81 -9.97
C ALA A 247 -8.32 5.56 -10.94
N VAL A 248 -9.55 5.78 -10.49
CA VAL A 248 -10.79 5.52 -11.23
C VAL A 248 -11.65 6.79 -11.23
N ALA A 249 -12.20 7.15 -12.39
CA ALA A 249 -13.16 8.24 -12.52
C ALA A 249 -14.18 7.91 -13.60
N GLY A 250 -15.37 7.43 -13.19
CA GLY A 250 -16.35 6.83 -14.10
C GLY A 250 -15.73 5.65 -14.86
N ASP A 251 -15.78 5.69 -16.18
CA ASP A 251 -15.22 4.64 -17.06
C ASP A 251 -13.70 4.76 -17.30
N LYS A 252 -13.05 5.82 -16.78
CA LYS A 252 -11.62 6.03 -16.97
C LYS A 252 -10.84 5.43 -15.81
N GLU A 253 -9.78 4.70 -16.11
CA GLU A 253 -8.86 4.15 -15.11
C GLU A 253 -7.40 4.41 -15.47
N GLN A 254 -6.59 4.67 -14.43
CA GLN A 254 -5.14 4.76 -14.54
C GLN A 254 -4.49 4.00 -13.37
N ALA A 255 -3.74 2.94 -13.71
CA ALA A 255 -2.97 2.20 -12.71
C ALA A 255 -1.81 3.07 -12.18
N ILE A 256 -1.64 3.10 -10.86
CA ILE A 256 -0.47 3.71 -10.22
C ILE A 256 0.66 2.68 -10.24
N THR A 257 1.51 2.75 -11.26
CA THR A 257 2.55 1.74 -11.50
C THR A 257 3.81 1.95 -10.67
N THR A 258 4.05 3.18 -10.18
CA THR A 258 5.12 3.48 -9.23
C THR A 258 4.72 4.55 -8.22
N PHE A 259 5.18 4.40 -6.97
CA PHE A 259 4.91 5.33 -5.87
C PHE A 259 6.04 6.34 -5.62
N GLY A 260 7.17 6.24 -6.34
CA GLY A 260 8.36 7.08 -6.11
C GLY A 260 9.11 6.82 -4.79
N GLN A 261 8.46 6.17 -3.82
CA GLN A 261 9.02 5.73 -2.54
C GLN A 261 8.47 4.36 -2.16
N TYR A 262 8.98 3.77 -1.08
CA TYR A 262 8.45 2.50 -0.59
C TYR A 262 7.03 2.64 -0.05
N VAL A 263 6.21 1.68 -0.41
CA VAL A 263 4.92 1.37 0.18
C VAL A 263 5.09 0.05 0.94
N SER A 264 4.51 -0.04 2.13
CA SER A 264 4.56 -1.25 2.95
C SER A 264 3.33 -2.10 2.68
N ARG A 265 3.52 -3.42 2.54
CA ARG A 265 2.47 -4.42 2.40
C ARG A 265 2.74 -5.52 3.40
N THR A 266 1.75 -5.93 4.17
CA THR A 266 1.92 -7.00 5.14
C THR A 266 1.12 -8.21 4.70
N ILE A 267 1.75 -9.39 4.77
CA ILE A 267 1.11 -10.68 4.50
C ILE A 267 1.37 -11.59 5.72
N PRO A 268 0.33 -12.16 6.34
CA PRO A 268 0.51 -13.18 7.37
C PRO A 268 1.06 -14.47 6.76
N LEU A 269 2.01 -15.11 7.43
CA LEU A 269 2.44 -16.46 7.07
C LEU A 269 1.35 -17.49 7.37
N ASN A 270 1.43 -18.63 6.70
CA ASN A 270 0.53 -19.77 6.92
C ASN A 270 0.72 -20.40 8.31
N GLU A 271 1.93 -20.30 8.87
CA GLU A 271 2.33 -20.86 10.16
C GLU A 271 3.26 -19.87 10.88
N VAL A 272 3.32 -19.96 12.21
CA VAL A 272 4.28 -19.18 13.00
C VAL A 272 5.70 -19.70 12.73
N ALA A 273 6.58 -18.82 12.27
CA ALA A 273 7.96 -19.18 11.97
C ALA A 273 8.83 -19.08 13.23
N ALA A 274 9.44 -20.20 13.63
CA ALA A 274 10.42 -20.22 14.72
C ALA A 274 11.73 -19.50 14.36
N ASP A 275 12.11 -19.53 13.08
CA ASP A 275 13.24 -18.81 12.52
C ASP A 275 12.83 -18.09 11.23
N THR A 276 13.27 -16.84 11.09
CA THR A 276 12.96 -15.98 9.95
C THR A 276 14.16 -15.78 9.02
N SER A 277 15.34 -16.31 9.38
CA SER A 277 16.60 -16.12 8.63
C SER A 277 16.51 -16.60 7.18
N GLY A 278 15.87 -17.76 6.96
CA GLY A 278 15.66 -18.35 5.64
C GLY A 278 14.40 -17.88 4.92
N LEU A 279 13.60 -17.00 5.52
CA LEU A 279 12.43 -16.42 4.87
C LEU A 279 12.83 -15.30 3.91
N VAL A 280 12.11 -15.24 2.80
CA VAL A 280 12.33 -14.26 1.73
C VAL A 280 10.98 -13.80 1.22
N GLY A 281 10.71 -12.50 1.35
CA GLY A 281 9.61 -11.89 0.60
C GLY A 281 10.01 -11.75 -0.86
N VAL A 282 9.11 -12.16 -1.75
CA VAL A 282 9.35 -12.18 -3.18
C VAL A 282 8.16 -11.60 -3.92
N LEU A 283 8.44 -10.98 -5.06
CA LEU A 283 7.42 -10.69 -6.06
C LEU A 283 7.46 -11.77 -7.14
N TYR A 284 6.29 -12.11 -7.68
CA TYR A 284 6.15 -13.01 -8.81
C TYR A 284 5.89 -12.22 -10.09
N ASN A 285 6.69 -12.46 -11.13
CA ASN A 285 6.42 -11.94 -12.46
C ASN A 285 5.58 -12.98 -13.25
N PRO A 286 4.29 -12.71 -13.54
CA PRO A 286 3.44 -13.67 -14.24
C PRO A 286 3.81 -13.87 -15.71
N VAL A 287 4.60 -12.96 -16.30
CA VAL A 287 5.07 -13.05 -17.70
C VAL A 287 6.26 -13.99 -17.80
N THR A 288 7.24 -13.87 -16.90
CA THR A 288 8.47 -14.68 -16.93
C THR A 288 8.38 -15.94 -16.08
N GLY A 289 7.46 -15.97 -15.11
CA GLY A 289 7.36 -17.02 -14.11
C GLY A 289 8.46 -16.96 -13.03
N GLU A 290 9.24 -15.88 -12.98
CA GLU A 290 10.37 -15.75 -12.06
C GLU A 290 10.02 -14.97 -10.79
N PHE A 291 10.73 -15.29 -9.71
CA PHE A 291 10.73 -14.49 -8.49
C PHE A 291 11.85 -13.45 -8.47
N SER A 292 11.56 -12.31 -7.86
CA SER A 292 12.57 -11.31 -7.48
C SER A 292 12.47 -10.98 -6.00
N PHE A 293 13.62 -10.72 -5.37
CA PHE A 293 13.71 -10.30 -3.98
C PHE A 293 12.91 -9.03 -3.71
N VAL A 294 12.25 -8.99 -2.57
CA VAL A 294 11.60 -7.79 -2.03
C VAL A 294 12.10 -7.57 -0.60
N PRO A 295 12.61 -6.36 -0.27
CA PRO A 295 12.92 -5.98 1.10
C PRO A 295 11.78 -6.33 2.06
N THR A 296 12.06 -7.15 3.06
CA THR A 296 11.01 -7.69 3.94
C THR A 296 11.48 -7.75 5.39
N THR A 297 10.65 -7.27 6.30
CA THR A 297 10.83 -7.46 7.74
C THR A 297 9.82 -8.47 8.26
N PHE A 298 10.20 -9.23 9.30
CA PHE A 298 9.33 -10.23 9.92
C PHE A 298 9.15 -9.90 11.40
N ALA A 299 7.90 -9.89 11.85
CA ALA A 299 7.51 -9.72 13.25
C ALA A 299 6.46 -10.78 13.62
N THR A 300 6.38 -11.13 14.91
CA THR A 300 5.30 -11.99 15.41
C THR A 300 4.29 -11.10 16.11
N GLU A 301 3.04 -11.14 15.66
CA GLU A 301 1.92 -10.37 16.18
C GLU A 301 0.70 -11.30 16.32
N ASN A 302 0.04 -11.31 17.47
CA ASN A 302 -1.18 -12.12 17.72
C ASN A 302 -1.03 -13.59 17.28
N ASP A 303 0.06 -14.25 17.69
CA ASP A 303 0.38 -15.63 17.33
C ASP A 303 0.44 -15.91 15.82
N LYS A 304 0.78 -14.88 15.01
CA LYS A 304 1.07 -15.01 13.58
C LYS A 304 2.41 -14.34 13.26
N THR A 305 3.18 -14.94 12.35
CA THR A 305 4.34 -14.26 11.78
C THR A 305 3.87 -13.39 10.62
N MET A 306 4.07 -12.08 10.75
CA MET A 306 3.73 -11.07 9.75
C MET A 306 4.96 -10.70 8.94
N ALA A 307 4.84 -10.78 7.61
CA ALA A 307 5.88 -10.33 6.68
C ALA A 307 5.52 -8.98 6.10
N THR A 308 6.27 -7.94 6.43
CA THR A 308 6.09 -6.59 5.86
C THR A 308 7.07 -6.36 4.72
N LEU A 309 6.56 -6.42 3.50
CA LEU A 309 7.28 -6.20 2.25
C LEU A 309 7.28 -4.71 1.88
N LYS A 310 8.45 -4.17 1.52
CA LYS A 310 8.62 -2.78 1.09
C LYS A 310 8.96 -2.72 -0.39
N ARG A 311 8.06 -2.15 -1.19
CA ARG A 311 8.26 -1.94 -2.64
C ARG A 311 7.51 -0.72 -3.14
N ASN A 312 7.99 -0.15 -4.24
CA ASN A 312 7.48 1.07 -4.85
C ASN A 312 6.53 0.83 -6.05
N GLY A 313 5.88 -0.34 -6.17
CA GLY A 313 4.96 -0.63 -7.29
C GLY A 313 3.92 -1.73 -7.00
N ASN A 314 2.99 -1.92 -7.94
CA ASN A 314 1.98 -2.97 -7.91
C ASN A 314 2.58 -4.30 -8.37
N SER A 315 2.21 -5.41 -7.73
CA SER A 315 2.68 -6.75 -8.09
C SER A 315 1.94 -7.82 -7.27
N ILE A 316 2.15 -9.08 -7.66
CA ILE A 316 1.85 -10.24 -6.84
C ILE A 316 3.03 -10.51 -5.90
N TYR A 317 2.75 -10.63 -4.60
CA TYR A 317 3.74 -10.85 -3.55
C TYR A 317 3.43 -12.11 -2.75
N THR A 318 4.49 -12.77 -2.26
CA THR A 318 4.39 -13.91 -1.35
C THR A 318 5.67 -14.01 -0.50
N VAL A 319 5.71 -14.97 0.40
CA VAL A 319 6.90 -15.33 1.19
C VAL A 319 7.26 -16.77 0.87
N ILE A 320 8.56 -17.00 0.62
CA ILE A 320 9.12 -18.33 0.50
C ILE A 320 10.13 -18.60 1.62
N GLN A 321 10.17 -19.84 2.08
CA GLN A 321 11.33 -20.41 2.76
C GLN A 321 12.34 -20.79 1.69
N ALA A 322 13.44 -20.03 1.60
CA ALA A 322 14.50 -20.32 0.65
C ALA A 322 15.35 -21.51 1.10
N LYS A 323 15.89 -22.23 0.10
CA LYS A 323 16.92 -23.24 0.32
C LYS A 323 18.29 -22.58 0.44
N ALA A 324 19.13 -23.16 1.29
CA ALA A 324 20.54 -22.77 1.37
C ALA A 324 21.25 -22.97 0.02
N VAL A 325 21.96 -21.95 -0.42
CA VAL A 325 22.81 -21.98 -1.61
C VAL A 325 24.26 -22.06 -1.16
N SER A 326 25.10 -22.82 -1.85
CA SER A 326 26.54 -22.88 -1.58
C SER A 326 27.35 -22.82 -2.87
N PHE A 327 28.57 -22.28 -2.78
CA PHE A 327 29.50 -22.21 -3.91
C PHE A 327 30.85 -22.83 -3.52
N ALA A 328 31.36 -23.72 -4.36
CA ALA A 328 32.57 -24.49 -4.07
C ALA A 328 33.82 -23.60 -3.92
N ASP A 329 33.88 -22.50 -4.67
CA ASP A 329 34.99 -21.54 -4.63
C ASP A 329 34.90 -20.51 -3.49
N LEU A 330 33.88 -20.63 -2.63
CA LEU A 330 33.75 -19.87 -1.38
C LEU A 330 34.10 -20.67 -0.15
N ALA A 331 34.35 -21.99 -0.23
CA ALA A 331 34.67 -22.81 0.92
C ALA A 331 35.87 -22.23 1.71
N GLY A 332 35.64 -21.82 2.96
CA GLY A 332 36.66 -21.22 3.82
C GLY A 332 36.99 -19.75 3.50
N ASN A 333 36.25 -19.13 2.57
CA ASN A 333 36.36 -17.71 2.26
C ASN A 333 35.60 -16.87 3.30
N TRP A 334 36.17 -15.73 3.71
CA TRP A 334 35.54 -14.80 4.66
C TRP A 334 34.18 -14.27 4.19
N ALA A 335 33.93 -14.20 2.89
CA ALA A 335 32.67 -13.71 2.31
C ALA A 335 31.61 -14.80 2.15
N GLN A 336 31.94 -16.07 2.46
CA GLN A 336 31.07 -17.21 2.19
C GLN A 336 29.66 -17.01 2.77
N LYS A 337 29.57 -16.71 4.08
CA LYS A 337 28.29 -16.52 4.77
C LYS A 337 27.45 -15.43 4.12
N ASP A 338 28.04 -14.27 3.85
CA ASP A 338 27.34 -13.12 3.28
C ASP A 338 26.84 -13.41 1.87
N VAL A 339 27.69 -14.00 1.03
CA VAL A 339 27.35 -14.34 -0.36
C VAL A 339 26.27 -15.41 -0.42
N GLU A 340 26.37 -16.46 0.38
CA GLU A 340 25.39 -17.55 0.41
C GLU A 340 24.03 -17.09 0.95
N ALA A 341 24.02 -16.18 1.94
CA ALA A 341 22.79 -15.54 2.43
C ALA A 341 22.12 -14.64 1.37
N LEU A 342 22.89 -13.87 0.61
CA LEU A 342 22.33 -13.09 -0.50
C LEU A 342 21.86 -13.98 -1.66
N ALA A 343 22.52 -15.11 -1.88
CA ALA A 343 22.16 -16.04 -2.96
C ALA A 343 20.85 -16.76 -2.66
N SER A 344 20.67 -17.24 -1.42
CA SER A 344 19.40 -17.83 -0.98
C SER A 344 18.24 -16.84 -1.05
N LYS A 345 18.52 -15.54 -0.89
CA LYS A 345 17.56 -14.44 -1.02
C LYS A 345 17.37 -13.94 -2.45
N LEU A 346 17.93 -14.62 -3.46
CA LEU A 346 17.81 -14.27 -4.88
C LEU A 346 18.44 -12.91 -5.26
N ILE A 347 19.31 -12.35 -4.42
CA ILE A 347 19.93 -11.04 -4.62
C ILE A 347 21.21 -11.16 -5.46
N VAL A 348 22.03 -12.17 -5.17
CA VAL A 348 23.23 -12.48 -5.97
C VAL A 348 23.06 -13.81 -6.70
N LYS A 349 23.68 -13.92 -7.87
CA LYS A 349 23.76 -15.17 -8.64
C LYS A 349 25.23 -15.53 -8.86
N GLY A 350 25.55 -16.81 -8.81
CA GLY A 350 26.87 -17.33 -9.21
C GLY A 350 27.13 -17.13 -10.71
N THR A 351 28.37 -17.27 -11.14
CA THR A 351 28.67 -17.42 -12.59
C THR A 351 28.26 -18.78 -13.14
N SER A 352 28.07 -19.75 -12.24
CA SER A 352 27.48 -21.05 -12.52
C SER A 352 26.72 -21.54 -11.29
N ALA A 353 26.14 -22.73 -11.38
CA ALA A 353 25.46 -23.35 -10.24
C ALA A 353 26.40 -23.61 -9.03
N THR A 354 27.71 -23.70 -9.24
CA THR A 354 28.68 -24.08 -8.18
C THR A 354 29.80 -23.07 -7.97
N LYS A 355 29.87 -21.98 -8.75
CA LYS A 355 30.94 -20.97 -8.64
C LYS A 355 30.38 -19.55 -8.53
N PHE A 356 31.01 -18.76 -7.66
CA PHE A 356 30.69 -17.34 -7.47
C PHE A 356 31.76 -16.39 -8.07
N GLU A 357 33.02 -16.81 -8.12
CA GLU A 357 34.21 -16.02 -8.48
C GLU A 357 34.49 -14.85 -7.52
N PRO A 358 34.73 -15.12 -6.22
CA PRO A 358 34.85 -14.07 -5.21
C PRO A 358 35.95 -13.04 -5.47
N LYS A 359 37.03 -13.44 -6.16
CA LYS A 359 38.20 -12.58 -6.45
C LYS A 359 38.10 -11.81 -7.77
N ARG A 360 37.08 -12.06 -8.61
CA ARG A 360 36.91 -11.34 -9.87
C ARG A 360 36.49 -9.89 -9.55
N ASN A 361 37.10 -8.91 -10.23
CA ASN A 361 36.65 -7.53 -10.16
C ASN A 361 35.22 -7.40 -10.70
N ILE A 362 34.41 -6.60 -10.04
CA ILE A 362 33.03 -6.33 -10.45
C ILE A 362 32.97 -5.02 -11.24
N THR A 363 32.17 -5.02 -12.31
CA THR A 363 31.94 -3.81 -13.10
C THR A 363 30.93 -2.89 -12.43
N ARG A 364 30.96 -1.61 -12.82
CA ARG A 364 29.99 -0.62 -12.34
C ARG A 364 28.54 -0.98 -12.70
N ALA A 365 28.30 -1.53 -13.89
CA ALA A 365 26.98 -1.99 -14.30
C ALA A 365 26.49 -3.21 -13.49
N GLU A 366 27.36 -4.19 -13.24
CA GLU A 366 27.04 -5.34 -12.39
C GLU A 366 26.69 -4.89 -10.97
N PHE A 367 27.45 -3.96 -10.40
CA PHE A 367 27.16 -3.47 -9.05
C PHE A 367 25.86 -2.66 -8.97
N ALA A 368 25.58 -1.81 -9.97
CA ALA A 368 24.30 -1.11 -10.07
C ALA A 368 23.11 -2.10 -10.07
N ALA A 369 23.23 -3.20 -10.83
CA ALA A 369 22.22 -4.26 -10.85
C ALA A 369 22.05 -4.96 -9.50
N LEU A 370 23.14 -5.17 -8.75
CA LEU A 370 23.07 -5.73 -7.40
C LEU A 370 22.31 -4.81 -6.44
N VAL A 371 22.63 -3.52 -6.42
CA VAL A 371 21.99 -2.56 -5.50
C VAL A 371 20.49 -2.38 -5.84
N VAL A 372 20.17 -2.23 -7.12
CA VAL A 372 18.76 -2.12 -7.59
C VAL A 372 17.94 -3.35 -7.18
N ARG A 373 18.53 -4.55 -7.29
CA ARG A 373 17.88 -5.79 -6.86
C ARG A 373 17.77 -5.90 -5.34
N ALA A 374 18.82 -5.52 -4.62
CA ALA A 374 18.85 -5.52 -3.15
C ALA A 374 17.80 -4.59 -2.54
N LEU A 375 17.52 -3.47 -3.19
CA LEU A 375 16.45 -2.54 -2.83
C LEU A 375 15.07 -2.98 -3.36
N GLY A 376 14.98 -4.05 -4.15
CA GLY A 376 13.72 -4.47 -4.76
C GLY A 376 13.06 -3.32 -5.51
N LEU A 377 13.81 -2.59 -6.35
CA LEU A 377 13.26 -1.53 -7.19
C LEU A 377 12.64 -2.11 -8.47
N GLU A 378 11.59 -1.45 -8.96
CA GLU A 378 11.03 -1.72 -10.28
C GLU A 378 11.97 -1.22 -11.38
N VAL A 379 12.46 -2.15 -12.21
CA VAL A 379 13.34 -1.80 -13.33
C VAL A 379 12.49 -1.22 -14.45
N SER A 380 12.53 0.09 -14.58
CA SER A 380 11.71 0.83 -15.54
C SER A 380 12.53 1.90 -16.25
N GLY A 381 12.12 2.22 -17.48
CA GLY A 381 12.78 3.17 -18.37
C GLY A 381 13.93 2.56 -19.18
N THR A 382 14.02 2.91 -20.46
CA THR A 382 15.09 2.43 -21.36
C THR A 382 16.10 3.54 -21.70
N THR A 383 15.84 4.77 -21.27
CA THR A 383 16.62 5.94 -21.65
C THR A 383 17.52 6.35 -20.49
N SER A 384 18.83 6.17 -20.66
CA SER A 384 19.83 6.70 -19.74
C SER A 384 20.21 8.13 -20.14
N LYS A 385 20.51 8.98 -19.16
CA LYS A 385 21.08 10.31 -19.41
C LYS A 385 22.56 10.27 -19.83
N PHE A 386 23.21 9.10 -19.76
CA PHE A 386 24.64 8.93 -20.03
C PHE A 386 24.90 8.56 -21.48
N LYS A 387 25.87 9.23 -22.09
CA LYS A 387 26.21 9.05 -23.52
C LYS A 387 26.82 7.68 -23.86
N ASP A 388 27.33 6.96 -22.87
CA ASP A 388 27.97 5.64 -23.01
C ASP A 388 27.07 4.48 -22.56
N VAL A 389 25.77 4.74 -22.35
CA VAL A 389 24.75 3.74 -22.00
C VAL A 389 23.71 3.68 -23.11
N ALA A 390 23.93 2.81 -24.09
CA ALA A 390 22.97 2.56 -25.15
C ALA A 390 21.72 1.83 -24.61
N SER A 391 20.53 2.20 -25.12
CA SER A 391 19.23 1.74 -24.62
C SER A 391 18.96 0.25 -24.84
N ASP A 392 19.68 -0.39 -25.76
CA ASP A 392 19.60 -1.82 -26.08
C ASP A 392 20.40 -2.71 -25.12
N LYS A 393 21.21 -2.12 -24.24
CA LYS A 393 22.07 -2.88 -23.33
C LYS A 393 21.29 -3.38 -22.12
N TRP A 394 21.63 -4.59 -21.67
CA TRP A 394 21.00 -5.25 -20.53
C TRP A 394 21.01 -4.39 -19.25
N TYR A 395 22.01 -3.53 -19.08
CA TYR A 395 22.15 -2.65 -17.92
C TYR A 395 21.45 -1.30 -18.07
N ALA A 396 20.93 -0.94 -19.24
CA ALA A 396 20.44 0.41 -19.51
C ALA A 396 19.29 0.80 -18.58
N ALA A 397 18.28 -0.07 -18.47
CA ALA A 397 17.12 0.16 -17.61
C ALA A 397 17.47 0.15 -16.12
N THR A 398 18.38 -0.75 -15.73
CA THR A 398 18.90 -0.80 -14.36
C THR A 398 19.62 0.48 -13.98
N ILE A 399 20.49 1.00 -14.84
CA ILE A 399 21.21 2.26 -14.59
C ILE A 399 20.23 3.43 -14.54
N ALA A 400 19.25 3.50 -15.46
CA ALA A 400 18.21 4.52 -15.42
C ALA A 400 17.44 4.49 -14.09
N THR A 401 17.05 3.31 -13.63
CA THR A 401 16.39 3.09 -12.34
C THR A 401 17.26 3.58 -11.17
N ALA A 402 18.54 3.21 -11.15
CA ALA A 402 19.47 3.62 -10.10
C ALA A 402 19.71 5.14 -10.07
N VAL A 403 19.73 5.80 -11.23
CA VAL A 403 19.83 7.26 -11.33
C VAL A 403 18.56 7.93 -10.81
N ASN A 404 17.38 7.44 -11.21
CA ASN A 404 16.09 7.98 -10.77
C ASN A 404 15.89 7.83 -9.25
N ALA A 405 16.41 6.74 -8.68
CA ALA A 405 16.42 6.52 -7.23
C ALA A 405 17.52 7.31 -6.49
N GLY A 406 18.31 8.13 -7.19
CA GLY A 406 19.37 8.95 -6.59
C GLY A 406 20.60 8.16 -6.13
N LEU A 407 20.72 6.88 -6.49
CA LEU A 407 21.82 6.00 -6.06
C LEU A 407 23.11 6.27 -6.85
N ILE A 408 22.98 6.75 -8.09
CA ILE A 408 24.07 6.94 -9.05
C ILE A 408 23.93 8.31 -9.72
N THR A 409 25.00 9.10 -9.70
CA THR A 409 25.06 10.41 -10.36
C THR A 409 25.76 10.37 -11.72
N GLY A 410 26.77 9.52 -11.87
CA GLY A 410 27.65 9.43 -13.03
C GLY A 410 28.96 10.19 -12.83
N TYR A 411 29.78 10.29 -13.88
CA TYR A 411 30.98 11.12 -13.91
C TYR A 411 30.66 12.51 -14.49
N GLU A 412 31.49 13.50 -14.16
CA GLU A 412 31.36 14.89 -14.63
C GLU A 412 31.41 15.02 -16.16
N ASP A 413 32.05 14.07 -16.85
CA ASP A 413 32.13 14.01 -18.32
C ASP A 413 30.84 13.52 -19.00
N GLY A 414 29.77 13.29 -18.22
CA GLY A 414 28.49 12.80 -18.70
C GLY A 414 28.45 11.29 -19.00
N THR A 415 29.43 10.52 -18.51
CA THR A 415 29.50 9.06 -18.66
C THR A 415 29.14 8.29 -17.40
N PHE A 416 28.80 7.02 -17.55
CA PHE A 416 28.66 6.06 -16.45
C PHE A 416 29.81 5.06 -16.34
N LYS A 417 30.47 4.73 -17.45
CA LYS A 417 31.51 3.72 -17.62
C LYS A 417 31.05 2.32 -17.19
N PRO A 418 29.98 1.76 -17.81
CA PRO A 418 29.32 0.54 -17.33
C PRO A 418 30.25 -0.68 -17.20
N ASN A 419 31.22 -0.81 -18.13
CA ASN A 419 32.15 -1.94 -18.17
C ASN A 419 33.45 -1.71 -17.39
N ALA A 420 33.64 -0.52 -16.81
CA ALA A 420 34.80 -0.26 -15.96
C ALA A 420 34.63 -0.98 -14.61
N ASN A 421 35.73 -1.47 -14.05
CA ASN A 421 35.74 -1.98 -12.68
C ASN A 421 35.41 -0.85 -11.70
N ILE A 422 34.56 -1.14 -10.73
CA ILE A 422 34.19 -0.16 -9.70
C ILE A 422 35.23 -0.17 -8.58
N THR A 423 35.53 1.01 -8.03
CA THR A 423 36.43 1.15 -6.89
C THR A 423 35.70 0.92 -5.56
N ARG A 424 36.44 0.55 -4.51
CA ARG A 424 35.87 0.34 -3.16
C ARG A 424 35.17 1.58 -2.61
N LYS A 425 35.68 2.78 -2.88
CA LYS A 425 35.05 4.03 -2.44
C LYS A 425 33.76 4.33 -3.21
N GLU A 426 33.69 3.98 -4.50
CA GLU A 426 32.46 4.12 -5.29
C GLU A 426 31.40 3.13 -4.82
N LEU A 427 31.78 1.89 -4.47
CA LEU A 427 30.87 0.95 -3.81
C LEU A 427 30.27 1.55 -2.54
N ALA A 428 31.13 2.01 -1.63
CA ALA A 428 30.70 2.63 -0.37
C ALA A 428 29.75 3.80 -0.61
N ALA A 429 30.06 4.66 -1.58
CA ALA A 429 29.22 5.81 -1.90
C ALA A 429 27.82 5.43 -2.41
N ILE A 430 27.71 4.39 -3.24
CA ILE A 430 26.39 3.91 -3.71
C ILE A 430 25.63 3.23 -2.57
N VAL A 431 26.30 2.43 -1.73
CA VAL A 431 25.66 1.76 -0.59
C VAL A 431 25.16 2.76 0.46
N THR A 432 25.94 3.80 0.76
CA THR A 432 25.51 4.88 1.65
C THR A 432 24.25 5.57 1.14
N ARG A 433 24.16 5.86 -0.17
CA ARG A 433 22.92 6.39 -0.78
C ARG A 433 21.76 5.40 -0.71
N ALA A 434 22.03 4.09 -0.84
CA ALA A 434 21.02 3.05 -0.70
C ALA A 434 20.46 2.97 0.74
N ILE A 435 21.28 3.26 1.76
CA ILE A 435 20.84 3.34 3.17
C ILE A 435 19.91 4.52 3.38
N THR A 436 20.30 5.69 2.87
CA THR A 436 19.43 6.87 2.89
C THR A 436 18.12 6.61 2.15
N PHE A 437 18.18 5.96 0.98
CA PHE A 437 16.99 5.55 0.23
C PHE A 437 16.09 4.58 1.02
N ALA A 438 16.69 3.68 1.81
CA ALA A 438 15.95 2.78 2.69
C ALA A 438 15.31 3.48 3.91
N GLY A 439 15.47 4.81 4.03
CA GLY A 439 14.84 5.64 5.05
C GLY A 439 15.67 5.84 6.31
N LYS A 440 16.95 5.44 6.31
CA LYS A 440 17.86 5.66 7.44
C LYS A 440 18.69 6.92 7.21
N ASP A 441 18.55 7.92 8.08
CA ASP A 441 19.45 9.07 8.08
C ASP A 441 20.82 8.66 8.59
N VAL A 442 21.84 9.02 7.81
CA VAL A 442 23.25 8.67 8.04
C VAL A 442 24.15 9.88 7.87
N THR A 443 23.60 11.08 8.08
CA THR A 443 24.36 12.34 8.00
C THR A 443 25.38 12.40 9.14
N LEU A 444 26.64 12.66 8.80
CA LEU A 444 27.73 12.84 9.76
C LEU A 444 28.26 14.28 9.71
N THR A 445 28.66 14.83 10.87
CA THR A 445 29.40 16.10 10.94
C THR A 445 30.86 15.90 10.50
N ASP A 446 31.57 17.00 10.23
CA ASP A 446 32.99 16.96 9.86
C ASP A 446 33.87 16.32 10.95
N GLU A 447 33.52 16.53 12.22
CA GLU A 447 34.18 15.89 13.36
C GLU A 447 33.94 14.38 13.36
N GLN A 448 32.70 13.95 13.13
CA GLN A 448 32.34 12.52 13.05
C GLN A 448 33.01 11.83 11.86
N ILE A 449 33.07 12.50 10.70
CA ILE A 449 33.79 12.00 9.53
C ILE A 449 35.27 11.80 9.86
N SER A 450 35.89 12.78 10.53
CA SER A 450 37.29 12.71 10.91
C SER A 450 37.55 11.61 11.93
N ALA A 451 36.66 11.44 12.91
CA ALA A 451 36.75 10.39 13.92
C ALA A 451 36.59 8.98 13.30
N ALA A 452 35.59 8.78 12.44
CA ALA A 452 35.33 7.49 11.79
C ALA A 452 36.52 7.04 10.93
N LEU A 453 37.26 7.98 10.34
CA LEU A 453 38.39 7.69 9.46
C LEU A 453 39.77 7.77 10.14
N ALA A 454 39.84 8.12 11.43
CA ALA A 454 41.10 8.43 12.12
C ALA A 454 42.14 7.28 12.08
N ASN A 455 41.67 6.03 12.07
CA ASN A 455 42.53 4.84 12.06
C ASN A 455 43.08 4.50 10.66
N PHE A 456 42.54 5.10 9.59
CA PHE A 456 42.90 4.76 8.21
C PHE A 456 43.93 5.73 7.65
N LYS A 457 45.13 5.22 7.41
CA LYS A 457 46.27 6.01 6.91
C LYS A 457 46.05 6.55 5.50
N ASP A 458 45.23 5.87 4.71
CA ASP A 458 44.90 6.23 3.33
C ASP A 458 43.63 7.10 3.21
N ALA A 459 43.05 7.55 4.32
CA ALA A 459 41.84 8.38 4.33
C ALA A 459 41.99 9.68 3.51
N GLY A 460 43.20 10.27 3.48
CA GLY A 460 43.50 11.45 2.67
C GLY A 460 43.37 11.23 1.16
N SER A 461 43.43 9.97 0.70
CA SER A 461 43.33 9.61 -0.72
C SER A 461 41.89 9.37 -1.23
N LEU A 462 40.90 9.43 -0.33
CA LEU A 462 39.50 9.13 -0.67
C LEU A 462 38.88 10.21 -1.56
N GLY A 463 39.33 11.46 -1.44
CA GLY A 463 38.85 12.60 -2.22
C GLY A 463 37.35 12.84 -2.00
N TRP A 464 36.60 12.97 -3.09
CA TRP A 464 35.16 13.25 -3.07
C TRP A 464 34.33 12.26 -2.25
N ALA A 465 34.79 11.01 -2.10
CA ALA A 465 34.05 9.95 -1.41
C ALA A 465 34.31 9.90 0.11
N LYS A 466 35.06 10.85 0.67
CA LYS A 466 35.48 10.81 2.08
C LYS A 466 34.28 10.73 3.03
N GLY A 467 33.23 11.52 2.78
CA GLY A 467 32.01 11.52 3.59
C GLY A 467 31.30 10.18 3.54
N GLU A 468 31.03 9.65 2.34
CA GLU A 468 30.27 8.40 2.22
C GLU A 468 31.06 7.17 2.70
N VAL A 469 32.39 7.17 2.56
CA VAL A 469 33.23 6.12 3.14
C VAL A 469 33.23 6.19 4.66
N ALA A 470 33.25 7.39 5.25
CA ALA A 470 33.14 7.55 6.70
C ALA A 470 31.80 7.03 7.23
N VAL A 471 30.70 7.32 6.54
CA VAL A 471 29.38 6.74 6.83
C VAL A 471 29.44 5.22 6.77
N ALA A 472 29.98 4.68 5.68
CA ALA A 472 30.04 3.23 5.50
C ALA A 472 30.90 2.53 6.58
N VAL A 473 31.95 3.20 7.09
CA VAL A 473 32.72 2.73 8.26
C VAL A 473 31.90 2.81 9.54
N SER A 474 31.27 3.96 9.82
CA SER A 474 30.46 4.19 11.02
C SER A 474 29.30 3.19 11.15
N GLU A 475 28.69 2.85 10.02
CA GLU A 475 27.58 1.90 9.93
C GLU A 475 28.01 0.42 9.89
N GLY A 476 29.31 0.15 10.01
CA GLY A 476 29.87 -1.22 10.02
C GLY A 476 29.82 -1.94 8.68
N ILE A 477 29.61 -1.22 7.58
CA ILE A 477 29.55 -1.79 6.22
C ILE A 477 30.96 -2.01 5.69
N VAL A 478 31.85 -1.04 5.94
CA VAL A 478 33.25 -1.06 5.51
C VAL A 478 34.16 -1.19 6.73
N ASN A 479 34.92 -2.29 6.82
CA ASN A 479 35.88 -2.52 7.91
C ASN A 479 37.34 -2.27 7.47
N GLY A 480 37.54 -1.78 6.26
CA GLY A 480 38.85 -1.72 5.61
C GLY A 480 39.33 -3.06 5.03
N GLN A 481 40.42 -3.04 4.26
CA GLN A 481 41.15 -4.26 3.87
C GLN A 481 42.14 -4.70 4.96
N THR A 482 42.64 -3.73 5.73
CA THR A 482 43.43 -3.96 6.94
C THR A 482 42.91 -3.04 8.04
N ALA A 483 43.38 -3.24 9.28
CA ALA A 483 43.04 -2.38 10.40
C ALA A 483 43.39 -0.89 10.21
N THR A 484 44.26 -0.56 9.23
CA THR A 484 44.72 0.83 8.99
C THR A 484 44.60 1.27 7.53
N THR A 485 43.92 0.48 6.68
CA THR A 485 43.79 0.78 5.25
C THR A 485 42.40 0.46 4.72
N VAL A 486 41.71 1.45 4.15
CA VAL A 486 40.41 1.24 3.47
C VAL A 486 40.61 0.66 2.07
N ALA A 487 41.69 1.09 1.41
CA ALA A 487 42.00 0.86 -0.01
C ALA A 487 40.91 1.41 -0.94
N GLY A 488 40.43 2.63 -0.68
CA GLY A 488 39.26 3.20 -1.37
C GLY A 488 39.43 3.33 -2.90
N ASN A 489 40.65 3.57 -3.38
CA ASN A 489 40.95 3.70 -4.81
C ASN A 489 41.20 2.36 -5.53
N ALA A 490 41.29 1.25 -4.79
CA ALA A 490 41.46 -0.07 -5.38
C ALA A 490 40.14 -0.56 -6.02
N ASN A 491 40.25 -1.33 -7.09
CA ASN A 491 39.10 -2.02 -7.68
C ASN A 491 38.53 -3.03 -6.67
N ALA A 492 37.21 -3.07 -6.58
CA ALA A 492 36.52 -4.00 -5.73
C ALA A 492 36.25 -5.33 -6.46
N ASN A 493 36.32 -6.42 -5.70
CA ASN A 493 35.93 -7.74 -6.18
C ASN A 493 34.47 -8.09 -5.81
N ARG A 494 33.97 -9.19 -6.39
CA ARG A 494 32.61 -9.66 -6.18
C ARG A 494 32.30 -10.00 -4.72
N ALA A 495 33.26 -10.53 -3.97
CA ALA A 495 33.08 -10.84 -2.55
C ALA A 495 32.91 -9.55 -1.72
N GLU A 496 33.75 -8.54 -1.95
CA GLU A 496 33.63 -7.24 -1.30
C GLU A 496 32.29 -6.56 -1.61
N ALA A 497 31.87 -6.58 -2.88
CA ALA A 497 30.58 -6.02 -3.28
C ALA A 497 29.40 -6.74 -2.61
N ALA A 498 29.38 -8.07 -2.62
CA ALA A 498 28.32 -8.86 -1.98
C ALA A 498 28.28 -8.63 -0.46
N THR A 499 29.43 -8.65 0.21
CA THR A 499 29.48 -8.40 1.66
C THR A 499 29.01 -7.00 2.02
N MET A 500 29.36 -5.96 1.26
CA MET A 500 28.83 -4.61 1.52
C MET A 500 27.30 -4.55 1.37
N ILE A 501 26.72 -5.26 0.39
CA ILE A 501 25.26 -5.38 0.24
C ILE A 501 24.64 -6.15 1.41
N ALA A 502 25.23 -7.27 1.84
CA ALA A 502 24.73 -8.06 2.95
C ALA A 502 24.70 -7.24 4.24
N ARG A 503 25.80 -6.54 4.54
CA ARG A 503 25.89 -5.65 5.71
C ARG A 503 24.92 -4.49 5.64
N PHE A 504 24.78 -3.88 4.45
CA PHE A 504 23.76 -2.86 4.22
C PHE A 504 22.36 -3.37 4.55
N LEU A 505 21.95 -4.49 3.96
CA LEU A 505 20.61 -5.03 4.16
C LEU A 505 20.39 -5.46 5.62
N GLY A 506 21.43 -5.97 6.29
CA GLY A 506 21.46 -6.19 7.73
C GLY A 506 21.24 -4.91 8.54
N ASN A 507 21.98 -3.85 8.18
CA ASN A 507 21.95 -2.55 8.85
C ASN A 507 20.57 -1.87 8.77
N VAL A 508 19.83 -2.06 7.68
CA VAL A 508 18.46 -1.52 7.50
C VAL A 508 17.36 -2.54 7.83
N GLY A 509 17.72 -3.73 8.30
CA GLY A 509 16.79 -4.77 8.77
C GLY A 509 16.05 -5.53 7.66
N PHE A 510 16.43 -5.38 6.40
CA PHE A 510 15.82 -6.10 5.26
C PHE A 510 16.31 -7.53 5.11
N VAL A 511 17.46 -7.84 5.71
CA VAL A 511 18.04 -9.18 5.80
C VAL A 511 18.55 -9.36 7.23
N LYS A 512 18.42 -10.56 7.80
CA LYS A 512 19.02 -10.93 9.09
C LYS A 512 20.14 -11.93 8.88
#